data_AF-A0A8T4D472-F1
#
_entry.id   AF-A0A8T4D472-F1
#
_cell.length_a   1.000
_cell.length_b   1.000
_cell.length_c   1.000
_cell.angle_alpha   90.00
_cell.angle_beta   90.00
_cell.angle_gamma   90.00
#
_symmetry.space_group_name_H-M   'P 1'
#
loop_
_entity.id
_entity.type
_entity.pdbx_description
1 polymer ?
#
loop_
_entity_poly.entity_id
_entity_poly.type
_entity_poly.pdbx_seq_one_letter_code
_entity_poly.pdbx_strand_id
1 'polypeptide(L)'
;MKVEPLRVSVESSANRRLKLTSAVVLILAVLVITASVPLLQAVSEAPTVEWSKIYREVQANSVIQTTDGGYTIVGVSAPKVVTEQSSWFSKYSLDYSNQTAVLVKTNSAGELEWEKSYGTEVFGYS
;
A
#
# COMPACT_ATOMS: atom_id res chain seq x y z
N MET A 1 80.77 -8.29 38.16
CA MET A 1 79.81 -7.79 37.16
C MET A 1 79.23 -8.98 36.42
N LYS A 2 77.93 -9.24 36.54
CA LYS A 2 77.24 -10.37 35.89
C LYS A 2 76.56 -9.82 34.63
N VAL A 3 77.00 -10.28 33.47
CA VAL A 3 76.44 -9.84 32.18
C VAL A 3 75.38 -10.88 31.77
N GLU A 4 74.12 -10.48 31.68
CA GLU A 4 73.07 -11.34 31.13
C GLU A 4 73.08 -11.27 29.60
N PRO A 5 73.04 -12.40 28.89
CA PRO A 5 72.98 -12.38 27.43
C PRO A 5 71.58 -12.00 26.95
N LEU A 6 71.52 -11.07 25.99
CA LEU A 6 70.30 -10.68 25.28
C LEU A 6 69.74 -11.88 24.51
N ARG A 7 68.53 -12.32 24.86
CA ARG A 7 67.81 -13.34 24.09
C ARG A 7 67.23 -12.71 22.82
N VAL A 8 67.93 -12.85 21.70
CA VAL A 8 67.34 -12.58 20.37
C VAL A 8 66.45 -13.76 20.01
N SER A 9 65.12 -13.56 20.06
CA SER A 9 64.15 -14.58 19.67
C SER A 9 64.12 -14.70 18.14
N VAL A 10 64.86 -15.65 17.58
CA VAL A 10 64.83 -15.97 16.15
C VAL A 10 63.55 -16.75 15.86
N GLU A 11 62.54 -16.06 15.34
CA GLU A 11 61.32 -16.73 14.86
C GLU A 11 61.62 -17.50 13.56
N SER A 12 61.29 -18.78 13.53
CA SER A 12 61.47 -19.64 12.36
C SER A 12 60.78 -19.06 11.12
N SER A 13 61.45 -19.09 9.96
CA SER A 13 60.91 -18.58 8.69
C SER A 13 59.61 -19.29 8.28
N ALA A 14 59.43 -20.54 8.71
CA ALA A 14 58.20 -21.30 8.52
C ALA A 14 57.02 -20.71 9.31
N ASN A 15 57.25 -20.26 10.54
CA ASN A 15 56.22 -19.65 11.39
C ASN A 15 55.77 -18.29 10.82
N ARG A 16 56.71 -17.51 10.27
CA ARG A 16 56.40 -16.24 9.59
C ARG A 16 55.53 -16.46 8.36
N ARG A 17 55.83 -17.49 7.54
CA ARG A 17 55.03 -17.86 6.36
C ARG A 17 53.65 -18.40 6.72
N LEU A 18 53.54 -19.17 7.80
CA LEU A 18 52.27 -19.69 8.30
C LEU A 18 51.32 -18.58 8.79
N LYS A 19 51.85 -17.59 9.53
CA LYS A 19 51.07 -16.42 9.97
C LYS A 19 50.59 -15.57 8.80
N LEU A 20 51.43 -15.35 7.80
CA LEU A 20 51.10 -14.58 6.59
C LEU A 20 50.01 -15.25 5.75
N THR A 21 50.14 -16.56 5.50
CA THR A 21 49.13 -17.32 4.74
C THR A 21 47.80 -17.36 5.48
N SER A 22 47.81 -17.59 6.80
CA SER A 22 46.59 -17.54 7.61
C SER A 22 45.95 -16.15 7.61
N ALA A 23 46.73 -15.07 7.65
CA ALA A 23 46.20 -13.71 7.59
C ALA A 23 45.54 -13.40 6.22
N VAL A 24 46.16 -13.83 5.13
CA VAL A 24 45.59 -13.64 3.77
C VAL A 24 44.30 -14.42 3.59
N VAL A 25 44.23 -15.66 4.08
CA VAL A 25 43.00 -16.48 4.02
C VAL A 25 41.87 -15.83 4.83
N LEU A 26 42.16 -15.28 6.01
CA LEU A 26 41.17 -14.55 6.82
C LEU A 26 40.67 -13.29 6.11
N ILE A 27 41.55 -12.52 5.47
CA ILE A 27 41.16 -11.31 4.72
C ILE A 27 40.28 -11.67 3.52
N LEU A 28 40.64 -12.71 2.77
CA LEU A 28 39.84 -13.19 1.63
C LEU A 28 38.49 -13.73 2.08
N ALA A 29 38.43 -14.46 3.20
CA ALA A 29 37.17 -14.94 3.78
C ALA A 29 36.25 -13.78 4.19
N VAL A 30 36.79 -12.73 4.81
CA VAL A 30 36.02 -11.53 5.17
C VAL A 30 35.51 -10.80 3.93
N LEU A 31 36.32 -10.65 2.89
CA LEU A 31 35.90 -10.00 1.63
C LEU A 31 34.77 -10.77 0.95
N VAL A 32 34.84 -12.11 0.91
CA VAL A 32 33.78 -12.97 0.38
C VAL A 32 32.49 -12.84 1.21
N ILE A 33 32.60 -12.78 2.55
CA ILE A 33 31.44 -12.57 3.43
C ILE A 33 30.81 -11.20 3.16
N THR A 34 31.60 -10.13 3.00
CA THR A 34 31.07 -8.79 2.73
C THR A 34 30.43 -8.66 1.35
N ALA A 35 30.95 -9.36 0.34
CA ALA A 35 30.39 -9.37 -1.01
C ALA A 35 29.11 -10.22 -1.12
N SER A 36 28.89 -11.13 -0.18
CA SER A 36 27.71 -12.01 -0.14
C SER A 36 26.51 -11.41 0.60
N VAL A 37 26.69 -10.26 1.27
CA VAL A 37 25.56 -9.52 1.84
C VAL A 37 24.96 -8.67 0.72
N PRO A 38 23.82 -9.05 0.12
CA PRO A 38 23.14 -8.16 -0.81
C PRO A 38 22.84 -6.85 -0.07
N LEU A 39 23.27 -5.74 -0.64
CA LEU A 39 22.87 -4.40 -0.20
C LEU A 39 21.34 -4.36 -0.26
N LEU A 40 20.68 -4.46 0.88
CA LEU A 40 19.23 -4.38 0.98
C LEU A 40 18.80 -2.97 0.60
N GLN A 41 18.52 -2.76 -0.68
CA GLN A 41 17.85 -1.55 -1.13
C GLN A 41 16.39 -1.66 -0.70
N ALA A 42 15.92 -0.70 0.10
CA ALA A 42 14.51 -0.56 0.38
C ALA A 42 13.80 -0.09 -0.90
N VAL A 43 13.39 -1.05 -1.74
CA VAL A 43 12.52 -0.78 -2.88
C VAL A 43 11.12 -0.55 -2.32
N SER A 44 10.70 0.71 -2.28
CA SER A 44 9.32 1.07 -1.98
C SER A 44 8.49 0.78 -3.23
N GLU A 45 7.95 -0.44 -3.33
CA GLU A 45 6.93 -0.75 -4.33
C GLU A 45 5.66 0.07 -4.05
N ALA A 46 5.01 0.57 -5.10
CA ALA A 46 3.74 1.27 -4.93
C ALA A 46 2.72 0.28 -4.31
N PRO A 47 1.81 0.75 -3.44
CA PRO A 47 0.79 -0.12 -2.89
C PRO A 47 -0.02 -0.75 -4.03
N THR A 48 -0.14 -2.08 -3.98
CA THR A 48 -0.95 -2.83 -4.95
C THR A 48 -2.42 -2.61 -4.66
N VAL A 49 -3.23 -2.45 -5.71
CA VAL A 49 -4.69 -2.29 -5.57
C VAL A 49 -5.30 -3.66 -5.27
N GLU A 50 -5.82 -3.85 -4.06
CA GLU A 50 -6.45 -5.12 -3.66
C GLU A 50 -7.79 -5.35 -4.39
N TRP A 51 -8.62 -4.30 -4.53
CA TRP A 51 -9.89 -4.37 -5.28
C TRP A 51 -10.35 -2.98 -5.77
N SER A 52 -11.27 -2.99 -6.73
CA SER A 52 -11.99 -1.80 -7.21
C SER A 52 -13.46 -2.13 -7.51
N LYS A 53 -14.39 -1.26 -7.09
CA LYS A 53 -15.85 -1.44 -7.22
C LYS A 53 -16.52 -0.11 -7.57
N ILE A 54 -17.65 -0.19 -8.26
CA ILE A 54 -18.48 0.97 -8.63
C ILE A 54 -19.84 0.82 -7.93
N TYR A 55 -20.25 1.86 -7.20
CA TYR A 55 -21.55 1.96 -6.56
C TYR A 55 -22.36 3.03 -7.30
N ARG A 56 -23.32 2.61 -8.15
CA ARG A 56 -24.01 3.51 -9.11
C ARG A 56 -25.09 4.38 -8.48
N GLU A 57 -25.64 3.94 -7.35
CA GLU A 57 -26.76 4.61 -6.69
C GLU A 57 -26.33 5.81 -5.85
N VAL A 58 -25.02 5.96 -5.59
CA VAL A 58 -24.47 7.01 -4.73
C VAL A 58 -23.45 7.87 -5.47
N GLN A 59 -23.68 9.18 -5.46
CA GLN A 59 -22.64 10.16 -5.68
C GLN A 59 -21.90 10.37 -4.35
N ALA A 60 -20.78 9.66 -4.18
CA ALA A 60 -20.04 9.61 -2.93
C ALA A 60 -19.35 10.93 -2.61
N ASN A 61 -19.54 11.40 -1.38
CA ASN A 61 -18.89 12.60 -0.83
C ASN A 61 -17.78 12.25 0.16
N SER A 62 -17.92 11.12 0.87
CA SER A 62 -16.92 10.66 1.85
C SER A 62 -16.98 9.16 2.03
N VAL A 63 -15.86 8.59 2.48
CA VAL A 63 -15.71 7.17 2.80
C VAL A 63 -14.86 7.03 4.07
N ILE A 64 -15.24 6.08 4.92
CA ILE A 64 -14.49 5.70 6.12
C ILE A 64 -14.40 4.18 6.22
N GLN A 65 -13.23 3.66 6.58
CA GLN A 65 -13.07 2.24 6.89
C GLN A 65 -13.68 1.94 8.27
N THR A 66 -14.44 0.86 8.39
CA THR A 66 -15.05 0.42 9.64
C THR A 66 -14.13 -0.53 10.41
N THR A 67 -14.36 -0.70 11.71
CA THR A 67 -13.51 -1.51 12.60
C THR A 67 -13.54 -3.01 12.29
N ASP A 68 -14.53 -3.46 11.53
CA ASP A 68 -14.65 -4.82 10.98
C ASP A 68 -13.91 -5.00 9.64
N GLY A 69 -13.19 -3.96 9.17
CA GLY A 69 -12.43 -3.98 7.92
C GLY A 69 -13.23 -3.59 6.68
N GLY A 70 -14.54 -3.38 6.81
CA GLY A 70 -15.41 -2.88 5.75
C GLY A 70 -15.32 -1.37 5.52
N TYR A 71 -16.26 -0.82 4.75
CA TYR A 71 -16.30 0.61 4.43
C TYR A 71 -17.70 1.17 4.57
N THR A 72 -17.82 2.39 5.11
CA THR A 72 -19.04 3.18 5.07
C THR A 72 -18.83 4.35 4.11
N ILE A 73 -19.69 4.46 3.11
CA ILE A 73 -19.67 5.52 2.10
C ILE A 73 -20.92 6.37 2.30
N VAL A 74 -20.74 7.69 2.32
CA VAL A 74 -21.84 8.65 2.43
C VAL A 74 -21.86 9.57 1.23
N GLY A 75 -23.07 9.91 0.77
CA GLY A 75 -23.25 10.74 -0.40
C GLY A 75 -24.70 11.12 -0.61
N VAL A 76 -25.01 11.47 -1.84
CA VAL A 76 -26.37 11.75 -2.30
C VAL A 76 -26.75 10.73 -3.36
N SER A 77 -28.04 10.45 -3.53
CA SER A 77 -28.52 9.55 -4.56
C SER A 77 -28.15 10.07 -5.94
N ALA A 78 -27.79 9.19 -6.86
CA ALA A 78 -27.47 9.57 -8.23
C ALA A 78 -28.64 10.34 -8.89
N PRO A 79 -28.35 11.33 -9.76
CA PRO A 79 -29.39 12.06 -10.47
C PRO A 79 -30.19 11.13 -11.39
N LYS A 80 -31.49 11.40 -11.53
CA LYS A 80 -32.35 10.63 -12.44
C LYS A 80 -32.10 11.09 -13.87
N VAL A 81 -32.00 10.14 -14.81
CA VAL A 81 -31.99 10.47 -16.24
C VAL A 81 -33.41 10.75 -16.67
N VAL A 82 -33.66 11.97 -17.15
CA VAL A 82 -34.94 12.38 -17.73
C VAL A 82 -34.78 12.40 -19.25
N THR A 83 -35.76 11.80 -19.93
CA THR A 83 -35.79 11.74 -21.39
C THR A 83 -36.97 12.52 -21.90
N GLU A 84 -36.69 13.57 -22.65
CA GLU A 84 -37.67 14.30 -23.44
C GLU A 84 -37.66 13.72 -24.86
N GLN A 85 -38.75 13.06 -25.25
CA GLN A 85 -38.85 12.40 -26.55
C GLN A 85 -39.89 13.07 -27.44
N SER A 86 -39.52 13.29 -28.70
CA SER A 86 -40.42 13.73 -29.77
C SER A 86 -40.33 12.77 -30.97
N SER A 87 -41.11 13.05 -32.01
CA SER A 87 -41.10 12.24 -33.24
C SER A 87 -39.81 12.36 -34.08
N TRP A 88 -38.92 13.32 -33.78
CA TRP A 88 -37.71 13.58 -34.58
C TRP A 88 -36.43 13.75 -33.75
N PHE A 89 -36.52 13.82 -32.41
CA PHE A 89 -35.35 13.82 -31.54
C PHE A 89 -35.62 13.20 -30.17
N SER A 90 -34.54 12.85 -29.49
CA SER A 90 -34.53 12.52 -28.07
C SER A 90 -33.48 13.37 -27.37
N LYS A 91 -33.85 13.99 -26.25
CA LYS A 91 -32.96 14.79 -25.42
C LYS A 91 -32.87 14.13 -24.04
N TYR A 92 -31.64 13.98 -23.57
CA TYR A 92 -31.33 13.43 -22.26
C TYR A 92 -30.85 14.56 -21.34
N SER A 93 -31.42 14.64 -20.15
CA SER A 93 -30.99 15.55 -19.08
C SER A 93 -30.87 14.80 -17.76
N LEU A 94 -30.12 15.38 -16.83
CA LEU A 94 -30.00 14.86 -15.46
C LEU A 94 -30.87 15.71 -14.54
N ASP A 95 -31.74 15.06 -13.77
CA ASP A 95 -32.56 15.68 -12.74
C ASP A 95 -31.93 15.48 -11.36
N TYR A 96 -31.58 16.61 -10.74
CA TYR A 96 -30.96 16.72 -9.42
C TYR A 96 -31.95 17.16 -8.33
N SER A 97 -33.22 17.40 -8.66
CA SER A 97 -34.20 18.01 -7.76
C SER A 97 -34.63 17.11 -6.60
N ASN A 98 -34.50 15.79 -6.76
CA ASN A 98 -35.02 14.79 -5.83
C ASN A 98 -33.92 13.90 -5.22
N GLN A 99 -32.79 14.50 -4.86
CA GLN A 99 -31.70 13.75 -4.23
C GLN A 99 -31.99 13.43 -2.78
N THR A 100 -31.70 12.20 -2.37
CA THR A 100 -31.75 11.76 -0.97
C THR A 100 -30.33 11.54 -0.46
N ALA A 101 -30.10 11.67 0.85
CA ALA A 101 -28.82 11.31 1.44
C ALA A 101 -28.68 9.79 1.46
N VAL A 102 -27.57 9.24 0.97
CA VAL A 102 -27.36 7.80 0.86
C VAL A 102 -26.19 7.37 1.74
N LEU A 103 -26.39 6.30 2.50
CA LEU A 103 -25.37 5.58 3.27
C LEU A 103 -25.23 4.17 2.70
N VAL A 104 -24.01 3.79 2.35
CA VAL A 104 -23.66 2.45 1.86
C VAL A 104 -22.67 1.82 2.84
N LYS A 105 -22.91 0.58 3.29
CA LYS A 105 -21.91 -0.23 3.99
C LYS A 105 -21.47 -1.40 3.13
N THR A 106 -20.17 -1.67 3.13
CA THR A 106 -19.55 -2.79 2.44
C THR A 106 -18.73 -3.63 3.41
N ASN A 107 -18.47 -4.88 3.05
CA ASN A 107 -17.45 -5.69 3.70
C ASN A 107 -16.03 -5.27 3.24
N SER A 108 -15.00 -5.96 3.74
CA SER A 108 -13.59 -5.68 3.44
C SER A 108 -13.20 -5.90 1.97
N ALA A 109 -13.95 -6.72 1.23
CA ALA A 109 -13.76 -6.95 -0.21
C ALA A 109 -14.54 -5.95 -1.09
N GLY A 110 -15.20 -4.96 -0.48
CA GLY A 110 -16.04 -3.99 -1.19
C GLY A 110 -17.36 -4.58 -1.68
N GLU A 111 -17.85 -5.66 -1.07
CA GLU A 111 -19.20 -6.18 -1.38
C GLU A 111 -20.23 -5.44 -0.54
N LEU A 112 -21.32 -5.03 -1.18
CA LEU A 112 -22.42 -4.33 -0.53
C LEU A 112 -23.06 -5.22 0.55
N GLU A 113 -23.09 -4.72 1.78
CA GLU A 113 -23.82 -5.37 2.88
C GLU A 113 -25.21 -4.78 3.05
N TRP A 114 -25.31 -3.45 3.07
CA TRP A 114 -26.58 -2.74 3.09
C TRP A 114 -26.44 -1.32 2.55
N GLU A 115 -27.57 -0.78 2.13
CA GLU A 115 -27.73 0.61 1.69
C GLU A 115 -28.95 1.23 2.39
N LYS A 116 -28.85 2.51 2.74
CA LYS A 116 -29.95 3.29 3.32
C LYS A 116 -30.01 4.66 2.68
N SER A 117 -31.22 5.08 2.34
CA SER A 117 -31.50 6.42 1.81
C SER A 117 -32.37 7.19 2.79
N TYR A 118 -32.00 8.45 3.02
CA TYR A 118 -32.64 9.35 3.97
C TYR A 118 -32.98 10.66 3.28
N GLY A 119 -34.25 11.04 3.32
CA GLY A 119 -34.76 12.22 2.65
C GLY A 119 -36.21 11.98 2.28
N THR A 120 -37.01 13.04 2.33
CA THR A 120 -38.43 12.98 2.02
C THR A 120 -38.63 13.27 0.53
N GLU A 121 -39.53 12.54 -0.13
CA GLU A 121 -40.16 12.99 -1.38
C GLU A 121 -40.98 14.26 -1.12
N VAL A 122 -40.34 15.39 -0.79
CA VAL A 122 -41.03 16.66 -0.53
C VAL A 122 -40.54 17.64 -1.56
N PHE A 123 -41.01 17.45 -2.79
CA PHE A 123 -41.55 18.53 -3.62
C PHE A 123 -42.69 17.97 -4.47
N GLY A 124 -43.66 17.32 -3.80
CA GLY A 124 -45.00 17.19 -4.36
C GLY A 124 -45.64 18.58 -4.37
N TYR A 125 -45.48 19.32 -5.45
CA TYR A 125 -46.42 20.38 -5.79
C TYR A 125 -47.67 19.67 -6.33
N SER A 126 -48.63 19.43 -5.43
CA SER A 126 -50.03 19.19 -5.76
C SER A 126 -50.64 20.42 -6.44
#